data_AF-A0A0L0BCS1-F1
#
_entry.id   AF-A0A0L0BCS1-F1
#
_cell.length_a   1.000
_cell.length_b   1.000
_cell.length_c   1.000
_cell.angle_alpha   90.00
_cell.angle_beta   90.00
_cell.angle_gamma   90.00
#
_symmetry.space_group_name_H-M   'P 1'
#
loop_
_entity.id
_entity.type
_entity.pdbx_description
1 polymer ?
#
loop_
_entity_poly.entity_id
_entity_poly.type
_entity_poly.pdbx_seq_one_letter_code
_entity_poly.pdbx_strand_id
1 'polypeptide(L)'
;MYGARSADYCNTSDTVCGSQPKNGTGGHTSYPGNGSVAAAAQFAATLGRSTTAPTTPAGACVRDDTVDHVDAGRARDVFGQAYAVGSRDSLGRTSRFNIVSLRETAPGTWTQVEAC
;
A
#
# COMPACT_ATOMS: atom_id res chain seq x y z
N MET A 1 -9.04 19.14 -14.28
CA MET A 1 -8.87 18.52 -15.61
C MET A 1 -9.22 17.04 -15.47
N TYR A 2 -10.30 16.58 -16.09
CA TYR A 2 -10.81 15.21 -15.91
C TYR A 2 -10.32 14.23 -16.98
N GLY A 3 -9.86 14.71 -18.14
CA GLY A 3 -9.56 13.86 -19.31
C GLY A 3 -8.54 12.73 -19.09
N ALA A 4 -7.63 12.85 -18.11
CA ALA A 4 -6.70 11.78 -17.77
C ALA A 4 -7.30 10.69 -16.86
N ARG A 5 -8.49 10.92 -16.30
CA ARG A 5 -9.19 10.06 -15.33
C ARG A 5 -10.59 9.65 -15.78
N SER A 6 -11.00 10.06 -16.98
CA SER A 6 -12.31 9.75 -17.57
C SER A 6 -12.14 9.18 -18.97
N ALA A 7 -12.94 8.17 -19.30
CA ALA A 7 -13.06 7.62 -20.64
C ALA A 7 -14.53 7.57 -21.02
N ASP A 8 -14.90 8.28 -22.09
CA ASP A 8 -16.27 8.33 -22.60
C ASP A 8 -16.37 7.43 -23.84
N TYR A 9 -17.36 6.53 -23.84
CA TYR A 9 -17.62 5.61 -24.95
C TYR A 9 -18.95 5.97 -25.60
N CYS A 10 -18.93 6.18 -26.91
CA CYS A 10 -20.12 6.44 -27.69
C CYS A 10 -20.14 5.56 -28.92
N ASN A 11 -21.18 4.73 -29.05
CA ASN A 11 -21.41 3.99 -30.28
C ASN A 11 -21.77 4.95 -31.41
N THR A 12 -21.24 4.72 -32.62
CA THR A 12 -21.54 5.56 -33.79
C THR A 12 -23.04 5.64 -34.10
N SER A 13 -23.78 4.57 -33.80
CA SER A 13 -25.24 4.52 -33.96
C SER A 13 -26.03 4.89 -32.69
N ASP A 14 -25.38 5.19 -31.56
CA ASP A 14 -26.08 5.62 -30.35
C ASP A 14 -26.49 7.09 -30.45
N THR A 15 -27.79 7.29 -30.62
CA THR A 15 -28.39 8.63 -30.77
C THR A 15 -28.42 9.44 -29.46
N VAL A 16 -28.16 8.85 -28.30
CA VAL A 16 -28.11 9.57 -27.01
C VAL A 16 -26.85 10.41 -26.89
N CYS A 17 -25.71 9.80 -27.22
CA CYS A 17 -24.39 10.44 -27.19
C CYS A 17 -23.98 11.02 -28.55
N GLY A 18 -24.57 10.56 -29.65
CA GLY A 18 -24.31 11.03 -31.01
C GLY A 18 -25.10 12.27 -31.43
N SER A 19 -25.11 12.52 -32.75
CA SER A 19 -25.76 13.68 -33.38
C SER A 19 -27.29 13.56 -33.40
N GLN A 20 -27.98 14.71 -33.48
CA GLN A 20 -29.44 14.82 -33.45
C GLN A 20 -30.15 14.05 -34.59
N PRO A 21 -31.40 13.59 -34.38
CA PRO A 21 -32.21 13.73 -33.16
C PRO A 21 -31.89 12.68 -32.08
N LYS A 22 -31.88 13.11 -30.81
CA LYS A 22 -31.66 12.22 -29.64
C LYS A 22 -32.93 11.48 -29.25
N ASN A 23 -33.13 10.29 -29.80
CA ASN A 23 -34.36 9.51 -29.59
C ASN A 23 -34.13 8.19 -28.83
N GLY A 24 -32.93 7.96 -28.30
CA GLY A 24 -32.64 6.75 -27.51
C GLY A 24 -32.52 5.47 -28.34
N THR A 25 -32.45 5.59 -29.67
CA THR A 25 -32.38 4.46 -30.60
C THR A 25 -30.95 4.15 -31.04
N GLY A 26 -30.79 3.02 -31.72
CA GLY A 26 -29.53 2.54 -32.26
C GLY A 26 -28.68 1.81 -31.22
N GLY A 27 -27.39 2.14 -31.13
CA GLY A 27 -26.42 1.41 -30.31
C GLY A 27 -26.52 1.64 -28.80
N HIS A 28 -27.56 2.31 -28.30
CA HIS A 28 -27.62 2.76 -26.90
C HIS A 28 -27.60 1.62 -25.88
N THR A 29 -28.16 0.45 -26.22
CA THR A 29 -28.25 -0.70 -25.31
C THR A 29 -27.19 -1.78 -25.57
N SER A 30 -26.30 -1.59 -26.54
CA SER A 30 -25.35 -2.63 -26.99
C SER A 30 -23.96 -2.55 -26.35
N TYR A 31 -23.72 -1.60 -25.43
CA TYR A 31 -22.45 -1.47 -24.70
C TYR A 31 -21.96 -2.75 -24.02
N PRO A 32 -22.82 -3.62 -23.45
CA PRO A 32 -22.36 -4.88 -22.88
C PRO A 32 -21.67 -5.82 -23.89
N GLY A 33 -22.04 -5.74 -25.18
CA GLY A 33 -21.58 -6.66 -26.23
C GLY A 33 -20.58 -6.09 -27.24
N ASN A 34 -20.39 -4.77 -27.29
CA ASN A 34 -19.54 -4.10 -28.29
C ASN A 34 -18.06 -3.94 -27.87
N GLY A 35 -17.68 -4.47 -26.70
CA GLY A 35 -16.32 -4.38 -26.16
C GLY A 35 -16.01 -3.11 -25.36
N SER A 36 -16.89 -2.11 -25.34
CA SER A 36 -16.70 -0.87 -24.57
C SER A 36 -16.55 -1.11 -23.06
N VAL A 37 -17.30 -2.06 -22.50
CA VAL A 37 -17.18 -2.43 -21.08
C VAL A 37 -15.81 -3.04 -20.77
N ALA A 38 -15.27 -3.86 -21.68
CA ALA A 38 -13.93 -4.43 -21.52
C ALA A 38 -12.84 -3.35 -21.60
N ALA A 39 -12.98 -2.40 -22.53
CA ALA A 39 -12.07 -1.26 -22.64
C ALA A 39 -12.13 -0.36 -21.39
N ALA A 40 -13.33 -0.12 -20.84
CA ALA A 40 -13.52 0.64 -19.62
C ALA A 40 -12.87 -0.04 -18.41
N ALA A 41 -12.97 -1.37 -18.31
CA ALA A 41 -12.31 -2.14 -17.27
C ALA A 41 -10.77 -2.03 -17.35
N GLN A 42 -10.20 -2.06 -18.55
CA GLN A 42 -8.77 -1.88 -18.76
C GLN A 42 -8.30 -0.47 -18.39
N PHE A 43 -9.08 0.56 -18.74
CA PHE A 43 -8.83 1.94 -18.34
C PHE A 43 -8.86 2.12 -16.82
N ALA A 44 -9.85 1.54 -16.14
CA ALA A 44 -9.89 1.56 -14.68
C ALA A 44 -8.68 0.83 -14.05
N ALA A 45 -8.24 -0.27 -14.66
CA ALA A 45 -7.08 -1.04 -14.19
C ALA A 45 -5.73 -0.31 -14.35
N THR A 46 -5.62 0.69 -15.25
CA THR A 46 -4.41 1.54 -15.32
C THR A 46 -4.44 2.61 -14.23
N LEU A 47 -5.61 3.16 -13.91
CA LEU A 47 -5.76 4.13 -12.81
C LEU A 47 -5.47 3.51 -11.44
N GLY A 48 -5.84 2.25 -11.24
CA GLY A 48 -5.57 1.52 -9.99
C GLY A 48 -4.13 1.01 -9.82
N ARG A 49 -3.30 1.07 -10.87
CA ARG A 49 -1.94 0.49 -10.88
C ARG A 49 -0.83 1.45 -10.45
N SER A 50 -1.14 2.47 -9.65
CA SER A 50 -0.10 3.20 -8.89
C SER A 50 0.41 2.33 -7.75
N THR A 51 1.23 1.33 -8.07
CA THR A 51 1.97 0.51 -7.09
C THR A 51 3.38 1.04 -6.91
N THR A 52 3.54 2.35 -6.69
CA THR A 52 4.75 2.80 -6.01
C THR A 52 4.60 2.31 -4.58
N ALA A 53 5.18 1.15 -4.26
CA ALA A 53 5.29 0.72 -2.88
C ALA A 53 5.89 1.90 -2.11
N PRO A 54 5.27 2.34 -0.99
CA PRO A 54 5.86 3.39 -0.19
C PRO A 54 7.27 2.93 0.19
N THR A 55 8.27 3.62 -0.35
CA THR A 55 9.65 3.42 0.03
C THR A 55 9.80 4.19 1.33
N THR A 56 9.42 3.60 2.45
CA THR A 56 9.73 4.20 3.75
C THR A 56 11.25 4.28 3.83
N PRO A 57 11.84 5.47 4.05
CA PRO A 57 13.27 5.56 4.31
C PRO A 57 13.58 4.59 5.46
N ALA A 58 14.63 3.79 5.32
CA ALA A 58 15.09 2.98 6.45
C ALA A 58 15.35 3.93 7.62
N GLY A 59 14.57 3.81 8.69
CA GLY A 59 14.73 4.62 9.89
C GLY A 59 16.02 4.25 10.61
N ALA A 60 16.22 4.83 11.79
CA ALA A 60 17.43 4.60 12.57
C ALA A 60 17.69 3.10 12.76
N CYS A 61 18.94 2.67 12.55
CA CYS A 61 19.41 1.35 12.97
C CYS A 61 20.21 1.53 14.24
N VAL A 62 19.80 0.83 15.30
CA VAL A 62 20.43 0.90 16.62
C VAL A 62 20.85 -0.49 17.04
N ARG A 63 22.13 -0.65 17.35
CA ARG A 63 22.69 -1.85 17.97
C ARG A 63 22.94 -1.56 19.45
N ASP A 64 22.25 -2.29 20.32
CA ASP A 64 22.26 -2.05 21.75
C ASP A 64 21.94 -3.31 22.55
N ASP A 65 22.05 -3.24 23.86
CA ASP A 65 21.57 -4.31 24.72
C ASP A 65 20.04 -4.27 24.92
N THR A 66 19.45 -5.43 25.19
CA THR A 66 17.98 -5.53 25.31
C THR A 66 17.37 -4.73 26.47
N VAL A 67 18.13 -4.37 27.52
CA VAL A 67 17.65 -3.45 28.57
C VAL A 67 17.54 -2.06 28.00
N ASP A 68 18.58 -1.57 27.34
CA ASP A 68 18.60 -0.22 26.76
C ASP A 68 17.61 -0.08 25.60
N HIS A 69 17.33 -1.15 24.84
CA HIS A 69 16.23 -1.19 23.88
C HIS A 69 14.85 -1.05 24.55
N VAL A 70 14.63 -1.66 25.73
CA VAL A 70 13.37 -1.52 26.47
C VAL A 70 13.23 -0.12 27.06
N ASP A 71 14.28 0.40 27.70
CA ASP A 71 14.31 1.73 28.32
C ASP A 71 14.07 2.84 27.28
N ALA A 72 14.60 2.68 26.07
CA ALA A 72 14.38 3.61 24.98
C ALA A 72 13.06 3.39 24.19
N GLY A 73 12.20 2.47 24.63
CA GLY A 73 10.90 2.20 24.01
C GLY A 73 10.95 1.51 22.65
N ARG A 74 12.10 0.92 22.27
CA ARG A 74 12.28 0.15 21.02
C ARG A 74 11.84 -1.31 21.17
N ALA A 75 11.87 -1.82 22.40
CA ALA A 75 11.41 -3.16 22.79
C ALA A 75 10.49 -3.10 24.01
N ARG A 76 9.78 -4.18 24.28
CA ARG A 76 8.94 -4.37 25.47
C ARG A 76 9.37 -5.62 26.22
N ASP A 77 9.56 -5.49 27.54
CA ASP A 77 9.74 -6.63 28.43
C ASP A 77 8.39 -7.31 28.69
N VAL A 78 8.36 -8.62 28.53
CA VAL A 78 7.25 -9.48 28.92
C VAL A 78 7.83 -10.66 29.69
N PHE A 79 7.68 -10.64 31.01
CA PHE A 79 8.18 -11.69 31.91
C PHE A 79 9.69 -11.96 31.76
N GLY A 80 10.52 -10.94 31.55
CA GLY A 80 11.98 -11.08 31.41
C GLY A 80 12.46 -11.45 30.00
N GLN A 81 11.55 -11.47 29.02
CA GLN A 81 11.85 -11.65 27.60
C GLN A 81 11.56 -10.35 26.85
N ALA A 82 12.50 -9.90 26.02
CA ALA A 82 12.37 -8.69 25.23
C ALA A 82 11.75 -9.00 23.86
N TYR A 83 10.81 -8.15 23.45
CA TYR A 83 10.15 -8.22 22.14
C TYR A 83 10.20 -6.86 21.44
N ALA A 84 10.51 -6.82 20.14
CA ALA A 84 10.51 -5.55 19.40
C ALA A 84 9.13 -4.89 19.35
N VAL A 85 9.06 -3.57 19.57
CA VAL A 85 7.82 -2.81 19.45
C VAL A 85 7.46 -2.70 17.98
N GLY A 86 6.29 -3.19 17.56
CA GLY A 86 5.89 -3.22 16.16
C GLY A 86 5.90 -4.64 15.59
N SER A 87 7.07 -5.18 15.23
CA SER A 87 7.16 -6.52 14.64
C SER A 87 6.88 -7.66 15.64
N ARG A 88 7.13 -7.41 16.93
CA ARG A 88 7.04 -8.42 18.02
C ARG A 88 8.05 -9.55 17.89
N ASP A 89 9.15 -9.32 17.17
CA ASP A 89 10.25 -10.29 17.08
C ASP A 89 10.80 -10.56 18.49
N SER A 90 11.10 -11.83 18.78
CA SER A 90 11.72 -12.23 20.04
C SER A 90 13.20 -11.87 20.03
N LEU A 91 13.61 -11.01 20.96
CA LEU A 91 14.99 -10.51 21.03
C LEU A 91 15.85 -11.30 22.02
N GLY A 92 15.29 -12.30 22.70
CA GLY A 92 15.95 -13.01 23.78
C GLY A 92 15.62 -12.43 25.16
N ARG A 93 16.38 -12.86 26.17
CA ARG A 93 16.20 -12.40 27.55
C ARG A 93 16.52 -10.91 27.66
N THR A 94 15.75 -10.19 28.45
CA THR A 94 16.04 -8.80 28.82
C THR A 94 17.28 -8.76 29.71
N SER A 95 18.41 -8.36 29.14
CA SER A 95 19.74 -8.47 29.73
C SER A 95 20.72 -7.52 29.05
N ARG A 96 21.60 -6.91 29.86
CA ARG A 96 22.73 -6.08 29.40
C ARG A 96 23.80 -6.84 28.62
N PHE A 97 23.76 -8.17 28.67
CA PHE A 97 24.67 -9.04 27.94
C PHE A 97 24.08 -9.55 26.61
N ASN A 98 22.80 -9.26 26.34
CA ASN A 98 22.12 -9.67 25.13
C ASN A 98 22.04 -8.48 24.17
N ILE A 99 22.97 -8.44 23.20
CA ILE A 99 23.11 -7.35 22.22
C ILE A 99 22.39 -7.73 20.93
N VAL A 100 21.49 -6.87 20.46
CA VAL A 100 20.74 -7.06 19.21
C VAL A 100 20.77 -5.78 18.37
N SER A 101 20.35 -5.88 17.11
CA SER A 101 20.18 -4.71 16.24
C SER A 101 18.71 -4.55 15.88
N LEU A 102 18.16 -3.36 16.07
CA LEU A 102 16.78 -3.01 15.68
C LEU A 102 16.82 -1.88 14.64
N ARG A 103 15.94 -1.98 13.64
CA ARG A 103 15.73 -0.94 12.64
C ARG A 103 14.32 -0.40 12.71
N GLU A 104 14.20 0.91 12.69
CA GLU A 104 12.90 1.57 12.61
C GLU A 104 12.36 1.47 11.17
N THR A 105 11.21 0.81 11.01
CA THR A 105 10.56 0.56 9.71
C THR A 105 9.39 1.50 9.43
N ALA A 106 8.87 2.13 10.50
CA ALA A 106 7.93 3.25 10.50
C ALA A 106 8.06 3.96 11.87
N PRO A 107 7.60 5.21 12.05
CA PRO A 107 7.70 5.91 13.33
C PRO A 107 7.23 5.05 14.51
N GLY A 108 8.13 4.73 15.43
CA GLY A 108 7.87 3.89 16.61
C GLY A 108 7.68 2.38 16.34
N THR A 109 7.93 1.92 15.11
CA THR A 109 7.87 0.51 14.70
C THR A 109 9.27 -0.01 14.43
N TRP A 110 9.66 -1.03 15.18
CA TRP A 110 10.99 -1.62 15.18
C TRP A 110 10.93 -3.08 14.74
N THR A 111 11.96 -3.50 14.00
CA THR A 111 12.13 -4.88 13.52
C THR A 111 13.56 -5.32 13.79
N GLN A 112 13.73 -6.59 14.19
CA GLN A 112 15.07 -7.15 14.39
C GLN A 112 15.79 -7.31 13.05
N VAL A 113 17.06 -6.93 13.03
CA VAL A 113 17.93 -7.12 11.87
C VAL A 113 19.24 -7.75 12.30
N GLU A 114 19.93 -8.41 11.37
CA GLU A 114 21.20 -9.08 11.66
C GLU A 114 22.29 -8.08 12.06
N ALA A 115 22.30 -6.91 11.43
CA ALA A 115 23.24 -5.84 11.72
C ALA A 115 22.69 -4.45 11.35
N CYS A 116 23.20 -3.47 12.10
CA CYS A 116 23.48 -2.12 11.63
C CYS A 116 24.93 -2.11 11.11
#